data_AF-A0A7V1FY52-F1
#
_entry.id   AF-A0A7V1FY52-F1
#
_cell.length_a   1.000
_cell.length_b   1.000
_cell.length_c   1.000
_cell.angle_alpha   90.00
_cell.angle_beta   90.00
_cell.angle_gamma   90.00
#
_symmetry.space_group_name_H-M   'P 1'
#
loop_
_entity.id
_entity.type
_entity.pdbx_description
1 polymer ?
#
loop_
_entity_poly.entity_id
_entity_poly.type
_entity_poly.pdbx_seq_one_letter_code
_entity_poly.pdbx_strand_id
1 'polypeptide(L)'
;MNKIRAPRNRTITLSEAERRHYSKDLIHISKPVDISAIANKIVNQDTFEILDFLPINFVDLLILDPPYNLNKTFKSISFKKKSVSKYAELFESWLVGLLPKLKK
;
A
#
# COMPACT_ATOMS: atom_id res chain seq x y z
N MET A 1 -4.95 -6.81 -29.51
CA MET A 1 -6.17 -5.99 -29.64
C MET A 1 -6.21 -4.97 -28.52
N ASN A 2 -6.15 -3.67 -28.82
CA ASN A 2 -6.29 -2.63 -27.80
C ASN A 2 -7.70 -2.65 -27.24
N LYS A 3 -7.83 -2.93 -25.94
CA LYS A 3 -9.12 -2.95 -25.24
C LYS A 3 -9.69 -1.53 -25.24
N ILE A 4 -10.88 -1.34 -25.81
CA ILE A 4 -11.56 -0.04 -25.80
C ILE A 4 -11.80 0.33 -24.32
N ARG A 5 -11.27 1.47 -23.90
CA ARG A 5 -11.46 1.95 -22.53
C ARG A 5 -12.89 2.44 -22.33
N ALA A 6 -13.47 2.16 -21.18
CA ALA A 6 -14.79 2.69 -20.82
C ALA A 6 -14.76 4.23 -20.84
N PRO A 7 -15.87 4.92 -21.22
CA PRO A 7 -15.89 6.38 -21.38
C PRO A 7 -15.49 7.19 -20.14
N ARG A 8 -15.71 6.64 -18.94
CA ARG A 8 -15.34 7.27 -17.65
C ARG A 8 -14.00 6.77 -17.09
N ASN A 9 -13.24 5.98 -17.83
CA ASN A 9 -11.97 5.45 -17.37
C ASN A 9 -10.90 6.54 -17.37
N ARG A 10 -10.50 7.00 -16.18
CA ARG A 10 -9.43 7.98 -15.96
C ARG A 10 -8.08 7.34 -15.58
N THR A 11 -7.87 6.07 -15.90
CA THR A 11 -6.61 5.37 -15.58
C THR A 11 -5.47 5.98 -16.38
N ILE A 12 -4.55 6.62 -15.67
CA ILE A 12 -3.31 7.15 -16.23
C ILE A 12 -2.41 5.98 -16.65
N THR A 13 -1.76 6.10 -17.81
CA THR A 13 -0.75 5.14 -18.26
C THR A 13 0.56 5.88 -18.41
N LEU A 14 1.49 5.59 -17.51
CA LEU A 14 2.81 6.20 -17.53
C LEU A 14 3.65 5.62 -18.67
N SER A 15 4.25 6.52 -19.45
CA SER A 15 5.37 6.24 -20.35
C SER A 15 6.58 5.73 -19.56
N GLU A 16 7.55 5.17 -20.27
CA GLU A 16 8.78 4.68 -19.65
C GLU A 16 9.60 5.82 -19.01
N ALA A 17 9.62 6.99 -19.64
CA ALA A 17 10.30 8.17 -19.11
C ALA A 17 9.65 8.66 -17.81
N GLU A 18 8.31 8.75 -17.77
CA GLU A 18 7.57 9.10 -16.55
C GLU A 18 7.78 8.07 -15.44
N ARG A 19 7.76 6.76 -15.77
CA ARG A 19 8.06 5.70 -14.80
C ARG A 19 9.43 5.89 -14.15
N ARG A 20 10.47 6.12 -14.96
CA ARG A 20 11.84 6.36 -14.46
C ARG A 20 11.96 7.66 -13.67
N HIS A 21 11.14 8.66 -13.99
CA HIS A 21 11.12 9.92 -13.26
C HIS A 21 10.49 9.74 -11.87
N TYR A 22 9.24 9.26 -11.81
CA TYR A 22 8.49 9.10 -10.56
C TYR A 22 9.01 7.98 -9.65
N SER A 23 9.68 6.96 -10.19
CA SER A 23 10.25 5.90 -9.36
C SER A 23 11.34 6.40 -8.41
N LYS A 24 11.91 7.58 -8.66
CA LYS A 24 12.94 8.19 -7.80
C LYS A 24 12.39 8.66 -6.46
N ASP A 25 11.09 8.92 -6.38
CA ASP A 25 10.42 9.36 -5.15
C ASP A 25 10.07 8.18 -4.22
N LEU A 26 10.16 6.95 -4.74
CA LEU A 26 9.89 5.73 -4.00
C LEU A 26 11.13 5.31 -3.21
N ILE A 27 10.94 5.01 -1.94
CA ILE A 27 11.99 4.49 -1.06
C ILE A 27 11.67 3.06 -0.61
N HIS A 28 12.74 2.37 -0.22
CA HIS A 28 12.70 1.05 0.38
C HIS A 28 13.47 1.09 1.70
N ILE A 29 12.89 0.52 2.76
CA ILE A 29 13.46 0.39 4.10
C ILE A 29 13.65 -1.10 4.43
N SER A 30 14.81 -1.43 4.99
CA SER A 30 15.22 -2.81 5.29
C SER A 30 15.61 -3.04 6.75
N LYS A 31 15.40 -2.02 7.60
CA LYS A 31 15.69 -2.02 9.03
C LYS A 31 14.82 -0.97 9.71
N PRO A 32 14.67 -1.02 11.06
CA PRO A 32 14.01 0.05 11.80
C PRO A 32 14.57 1.43 11.46
N VAL A 33 13.67 2.40 11.26
CA VAL A 33 13.99 3.75 10.84
C VAL A 33 13.39 4.80 11.78
N ASP A 34 14.02 5.97 11.82
CA ASP A 34 13.47 7.15 12.47
C ASP A 34 12.47 7.88 11.57
N ILE A 35 11.64 8.74 12.18
CA ILE A 35 10.63 9.56 11.48
C ILE A 35 11.27 10.39 10.37
N SER A 36 12.44 10.99 10.61
CA SER A 36 13.15 11.82 9.62
C SER A 36 13.53 11.06 8.35
N ALA A 37 13.69 9.74 8.43
CA ALA A 37 14.04 8.91 7.28
C ALA A 37 12.84 8.70 6.34
N ILE A 38 11.60 8.77 6.85
CA ILE A 38 10.34 8.45 6.14
C ILE A 38 9.38 9.65 5.99
N ALA A 39 9.62 10.75 6.68
CA ALA A 39 8.80 11.95 6.61
C ALA A 39 8.80 12.53 5.18
N ASN A 40 7.61 12.84 4.65
CA ASN A 40 7.40 13.36 3.29
C ASN A 40 7.95 12.45 2.18
N LYS A 41 7.96 11.13 2.38
CA LYS A 41 8.42 10.15 1.39
C LYS A 41 7.38 9.09 1.12
N ILE A 42 7.55 8.39 -0.01
CA ILE A 42 6.66 7.30 -0.43
C ILE A 42 7.40 5.98 -0.23
N VAL A 43 6.99 5.19 0.77
CA VAL A 43 7.48 3.82 0.95
C VAL A 43 6.67 2.89 0.06
N ASN A 44 7.30 2.18 -0.86
CA ASN A 44 6.62 1.22 -1.74
C ASN A 44 7.12 -0.21 -1.50
N GLN A 45 6.46 -0.91 -0.58
CA GLN A 45 6.81 -2.26 -0.13
C GLN A 45 5.57 -3.05 0.31
N ASP A 46 5.75 -4.33 0.62
CA ASP A 46 4.74 -5.09 1.34
C ASP A 46 4.53 -4.50 2.73
N THR A 47 3.28 -4.13 3.03
CA THR A 47 2.92 -3.56 4.33
C THR A 47 3.34 -4.49 5.47
N PHE A 48 3.14 -5.80 5.35
CA PHE A 48 3.47 -6.75 6.41
C PHE A 48 4.96 -6.81 6.74
N GLU A 49 5.83 -6.61 5.73
CA GLU A 49 7.28 -6.59 5.93
C GLU A 49 7.75 -5.29 6.61
N ILE A 50 7.13 -4.15 6.30
CA ILE A 50 7.59 -2.85 6.82
C ILE A 50 7.07 -2.52 8.22
N LEU A 51 6.02 -3.19 8.70
CA LEU A 51 5.41 -2.87 10.00
C LEU A 51 6.43 -2.91 11.14
N ASP A 52 7.39 -3.83 11.09
CA ASP A 52 8.44 -3.97 12.10
C ASP A 52 9.53 -2.89 11.99
N PHE A 53 9.61 -2.21 10.85
CA PHE A 53 10.62 -1.16 10.61
C PHE A 53 10.11 0.25 10.90
N LEU A 54 8.79 0.44 10.93
CA LEU A 54 8.19 1.74 11.20
C LEU A 54 8.34 2.12 12.69
N PRO A 55 8.61 3.39 13.01
CA PRO A 55 8.59 3.88 14.39
C PRO A 55 7.26 3.58 15.08
N ILE A 56 7.25 3.48 16.40
CA ILE A 56 6.01 3.44 17.19
C ILE A 56 5.58 4.86 17.58
N ASN A 57 4.29 5.06 17.85
CA ASN A 57 3.72 6.33 18.35
C ASN A 57 4.18 7.57 17.55
N PHE A 58 4.20 7.52 16.22
CA PHE A 58 4.75 8.60 15.41
C PHE A 58 3.74 9.34 14.56
N VAL A 59 2.59 8.72 14.26
CA VAL A 59 1.52 9.39 13.50
C VAL A 59 0.41 9.86 14.42
N ASP A 60 -0.09 11.06 14.18
CA ASP A 60 -1.27 11.62 14.85
C ASP A 60 -2.57 11.15 14.17
N LEU A 61 -2.51 10.83 12.87
CA LEU A 61 -3.63 10.36 12.07
C LEU A 61 -3.15 9.26 11.11
N LEU A 62 -3.85 8.13 11.13
CA LEU A 62 -3.64 7.01 10.21
C LEU A 62 -4.84 6.86 9.28
N ILE A 63 -4.63 7.01 7.97
CA ILE A 63 -5.65 6.78 6.94
C ILE A 63 -5.35 5.45 6.26
N LEU A 64 -6.33 4.54 6.25
CA LEU A 64 -6.18 3.19 5.68
C LEU A 64 -7.19 2.95 4.56
N ASP A 65 -6.68 2.52 3.41
CA ASP A 65 -7.47 2.06 2.26
C ASP A 65 -7.00 0.65 1.84
N PRO A 66 -7.34 -0.41 2.61
CA PRO A 66 -6.91 -1.77 2.29
C PRO A 66 -7.67 -2.33 1.10
N PRO A 67 -7.11 -3.35 0.40
CA PRO A 67 -7.77 -3.96 -0.74
C PRO A 67 -9.10 -4.61 -0.33
N TYR A 68 -10.21 -4.12 -0.88
CA TYR A 68 -11.55 -4.68 -0.62
C TYR A 68 -11.67 -6.16 -1.00
N ASN A 69 -12.55 -6.87 -0.29
CA ASN A 69 -12.87 -8.28 -0.53
C ASN A 69 -13.67 -8.51 -1.83
N LEU A 70 -13.05 -8.23 -2.96
CA LEU A 70 -13.64 -8.31 -4.29
C LEU A 70 -12.71 -9.09 -5.21
N ASN A 71 -13.27 -9.87 -6.13
CA ASN A 71 -12.47 -10.45 -7.20
C ASN A 71 -11.84 -9.32 -8.01
N LYS A 72 -10.52 -9.18 -7.96
CA LYS A 72 -9.81 -8.12 -8.68
C LYS A 72 -8.47 -8.62 -9.19
N THR A 73 -8.24 -8.45 -10.48
CA THR A 73 -6.96 -8.76 -11.11
C THR A 73 -6.15 -7.48 -11.28
N PHE A 74 -4.97 -7.45 -10.68
CA PHE A 74 -3.96 -6.41 -10.79
C PHE A 74 -2.81 -6.94 -11.66
N LYS A 75 -2.83 -6.63 -12.97
CA LYS A 75 -1.88 -7.20 -13.95
C LYS A 75 -1.84 -8.74 -13.87
N SER A 76 -0.78 -9.32 -13.31
CA SER A 76 -0.57 -10.76 -13.12
C SER A 76 -1.07 -11.29 -11.77
N ILE A 77 -1.34 -10.42 -10.80
CA ILE A 77 -1.79 -10.80 -9.46
C ILE A 77 -3.30 -10.81 -9.43
N SER A 78 -3.91 -11.96 -9.14
CA SER A 78 -5.36 -12.08 -8.99
C SER A 78 -5.73 -12.26 -7.53
N PHE A 79 -6.47 -11.28 -6.98
CA PHE A 79 -7.12 -11.43 -5.69
C PHE A 79 -8.49 -12.07 -5.91
N LYS A 80 -8.68 -13.29 -5.39
CA LYS A 80 -9.99 -13.92 -5.32
C LYS A 80 -10.67 -13.49 -4.03
N LYS A 81 -11.97 -13.18 -4.14
CA LYS A 81 -12.84 -12.91 -3.00
C LYS A 81 -12.69 -14.04 -1.99
N LYS A 82 -12.30 -13.67 -0.77
CA LYS A 82 -12.19 -14.57 0.37
C LYS A 82 -13.56 -14.69 1.05
N SER A 83 -13.75 -15.69 1.90
CA SER A 83 -14.88 -15.67 2.84
C SER A 83 -14.79 -14.42 3.71
N VAL A 84 -15.92 -13.98 4.26
CA VAL A 84 -15.96 -12.81 5.16
C VAL A 84 -15.00 -12.99 6.33
N SER A 85 -14.96 -14.19 6.93
CA SER A 85 -14.03 -14.52 8.02
C SER A 85 -12.56 -14.34 7.62
N LYS A 86 -12.14 -14.95 6.52
CA LYS A 86 -10.74 -14.86 6.03
C LYS A 86 -10.35 -13.43 5.63
N TYR A 87 -11.31 -12.62 5.21
CA TYR A 87 -11.05 -11.21 4.94
C TYR A 87 -10.91 -10.41 6.24
N ALA A 88 -11.77 -10.67 7.22
CA ALA A 88 -11.67 -10.05 8.54
C ALA A 88 -10.33 -10.35 9.20
N GLU A 89 -9.89 -11.62 9.16
CA GLU A 89 -8.56 -12.04 9.67
C GLU A 89 -7.41 -11.29 8.99
N LEU A 90 -7.48 -11.12 7.66
CA LEU A 90 -6.46 -10.38 6.90
C LEU A 90 -6.48 -8.87 7.25
N PHE A 91 -7.67 -8.30 7.41
CA PHE A 91 -7.79 -6.90 7.78
C PHE A 91 -7.29 -6.67 9.22
N GLU A 92 -7.62 -7.57 10.13
CA GLU A 92 -7.18 -7.53 11.53
C GLU A 92 -5.66 -7.61 11.62
N SER A 93 -4.99 -8.44 10.83
CA SER A 93 -3.52 -8.51 10.85
C SER A 93 -2.85 -7.20 10.42
N TRP A 94 -3.43 -6.46 9.47
CA TRP A 94 -2.98 -5.08 9.19
C TRP A 94 -3.25 -4.16 10.37
N LEU A 95 -4.48 -4.15 10.87
CA LEU A 95 -4.91 -3.19 11.88
C LEU A 95 -4.06 -3.34 13.16
N VAL A 96 -3.89 -4.57 13.66
CA VAL A 96 -3.12 -4.86 14.87
C VAL A 96 -1.66 -4.41 14.73
N GLY A 97 -1.03 -4.61 13.58
CA GLY A 97 0.34 -4.16 13.36
C GLY A 97 0.48 -2.64 13.23
N LEU A 98 -0.58 -1.96 12.77
CA LEU A 98 -0.60 -0.52 12.57
C LEU A 98 -0.99 0.28 13.82
N LEU A 99 -1.77 -0.30 14.74
CA LEU A 99 -2.22 0.37 15.97
C LEU A 99 -1.05 0.97 16.79
N PRO A 100 0.09 0.27 17.01
CA PRO A 100 1.22 0.83 17.76
C PRO A 100 1.90 2.04 17.08
N LYS A 101 1.57 2.32 15.81
CA LYS A 101 2.15 3.44 15.05
C LYS A 101 1.43 4.75 15.36
N LEU A 102 0.19 4.69 15.82
CA LEU A 102 -0.61 5.83 16.28
C LEU A 102 -0.11 6.32 17.64
N LYS A 103 -0.01 7.64 17.80
CA LYS A 103 0.27 8.25 19.11
C LYS A 103 -0.88 7.95 20.09
N LYS A 104 -0.51 7.84 21.36
CA LYS A 104 -1.46 7.69 22.48
C LYS A 104 -2.10 9.02 22.84
#